data_AF-A0A2K3KW09-F1
#
_entry.id   AF-A0A2K3KW09-F1
#
_cell.length_a   1.000
_cell.length_b   1.000
_cell.length_c   1.000
_cell.angle_alpha   90.00
_cell.angle_beta   90.00
_cell.angle_gamma   90.00
#
_symmetry.space_group_name_H-M   'P 1'
#
loop_
_entity.id
_entity.type
_entity.pdbx_description
1 polymer ?
#
loop_
_entity_poly.entity_id
_entity_poly.type
_entity_poly.pdbx_seq_one_letter_code
_entity_poly.pdbx_strand_id
1 'polypeptide(L)' 'MTCCTSAFDTQLLDSTPSIHPWQVSWPRPAEGTICLNVDGSLLGSPQTAGFGGLIRNNAGAFLEGFYGTACWCKP' A
#
# COMPACT_ATOMS: atom_id res chain seq x y z
N MET A 1 10.41 18.03 5.33
CA MET A 1 9.02 17.62 5.60
C MET A 1 8.35 17.42 4.24
N THR A 2 8.72 16.37 3.51
CA THR A 2 8.54 16.30 2.04
C THR A 2 8.39 14.88 1.47
N CYS A 3 8.33 13.82 2.29
CA CYS A 3 8.37 12.44 1.77
C CYS A 3 7.02 11.91 1.24
N CYS A 4 5.89 12.54 1.58
CA CYS A 4 4.56 12.04 1.22
C CYS A 4 3.99 12.60 -0.10
N THR A 5 4.51 13.72 -0.61
CA THR A 5 3.98 14.32 -1.85
C THR A 5 4.34 13.50 -3.09
N SER A 6 5.55 12.94 -3.16
CA SER A 6 6.03 12.22 -4.36
C SER A 6 5.30 10.90 -4.65
N ALA A 7 4.59 10.31 -3.69
CA ALA A 7 3.89 9.04 -3.90
C ALA A 7 2.54 9.21 -4.63
N PHE A 8 1.96 10.42 -4.61
CA PHE A 8 0.61 10.68 -5.14
C PHE A 8 0.55 11.83 -6.16
N ASP A 9 1.65 12.55 -6.38
CA ASP A 9 1.71 13.67 -7.33
C ASP A 9 1.94 13.15 -8.75
N THR A 10 0.87 12.68 -9.37
CA THR A 10 0.82 12.40 -10.81
C THR A 10 0.78 13.74 -11.54
N GLN A 11 1.93 14.41 -11.66
CA GLN A 11 2.05 15.54 -12.57
C GLN A 11 1.86 15.00 -13.98
N LEU A 12 0.67 15.27 -14.53
CA LEU A 12 0.30 15.08 -15.93
C LEU A 12 1.19 15.97 -16.80
N LEU A 13 2.44 15.56 -17.06
CA LEU A 13 3.22 16.14 -18.13
C LEU A 13 3.12 15.23 -19.36
N ASP A 14 2.28 15.69 -20.27
CA ASP A 14 2.05 15.22 -21.63
C ASP A 14 3.37 14.93 -22.37
N SER A 15 3.85 13.70 -22.23
CA SER A 15 4.79 13.05 -23.12
C SER A 15 4.64 11.56 -22.85
N THR A 16 4.18 10.81 -23.84
CA THR A 16 3.96 9.35 -23.73
C THR A 16 5.23 8.58 -24.09
N PRO A 17 6.10 8.20 -23.15
CA PRO A 17 6.74 6.91 -23.26
C PRO A 17 5.68 5.85 -22.94
N SER A 18 5.67 4.76 -23.70
CA SER A 18 4.92 3.55 -23.36
C SER A 18 5.45 3.01 -22.03
N ILE A 19 4.97 3.55 -20.91
CA ILE A 19 5.25 3.02 -19.58
C ILE A 19 4.40 1.76 -19.47
N HIS A 20 4.95 0.63 -19.91
CA HIS A 20 4.41 -0.66 -19.50
C HIS A 20 4.54 -0.72 -17.97
N PRO A 21 3.43 -0.82 -17.22
CA PRO A 21 3.51 -0.99 -15.79
C PRO A 21 4.33 -2.25 -15.51
N TRP A 22 5.28 -2.13 -14.59
CA TRP A 22 6.09 -3.27 -14.18
C TRP A 22 5.15 -4.33 -13.58
N GLN A 23 5.12 -5.51 -14.19
CA GLN A 23 4.32 -6.59 -13.67
C GLN A 23 5.00 -7.14 -12.40
N VAL A 24 4.44 -6.79 -11.25
CA VAL A 24 4.86 -7.34 -9.97
C VAL A 24 4.12 -8.66 -9.74
N SER A 25 4.86 -9.73 -9.49
CA SER A 25 4.29 -11.02 -9.07
C SER A 25 4.68 -11.30 -7.62
N TRP A 26 3.72 -11.86 -6.88
CA TRP A 26 3.92 -12.28 -5.49
C TRP A 26 4.01 -13.81 -5.47
N PRO A 27 5.22 -14.40 -5.30
CA PRO A 27 5.35 -15.84 -5.27
C PRO A 27 4.63 -16.41 -4.04
N ARG A 28 4.11 -17.63 -4.21
CA ARG A 28 3.51 -18.38 -3.11
C ARG A 28 4.59 -18.64 -2.04
N PRO A 29 4.37 -18.31 -0.76
CA PRO A 29 5.36 -18.60 0.27
C PRO A 29 5.36 -20.11 0.61
N ALA A 30 6.39 -20.54 1.33
CA ALA A 30 6.50 -21.91 1.80
C ALA A 30 5.36 -22.28 2.78
N GLU A 31 5.11 -23.58 2.94
CA GLU A 31 4.24 -24.09 4.01
C GLU A 31 4.74 -23.67 5.39
N GLY A 32 3.79 -23.40 6.29
CA GLY A 32 4.07 -22.80 7.60
C GLY A 32 4.32 -21.29 7.58
N THR A 33 4.31 -20.64 6.40
CA THR A 33 4.47 -19.18 6.29
C THR A 33 3.13 -18.49 6.00
N ILE A 34 2.98 -17.28 6.55
CA ILE A 34 1.85 -16.38 6.28
C ILE A 34 2.27 -15.26 5.32
N CYS A 35 1.37 -14.89 4.41
CA CYS A 35 1.49 -13.67 3.61
C CYS A 35 0.87 -12.50 4.36
N LEU A 36 1.62 -11.41 4.48
CA LEU A 36 1.10 -10.12 4.91
C LEU A 36 1.04 -9.17 3.71
N ASN A 37 -0.15 -8.77 3.31
CA ASN A 37 -0.37 -7.73 2.31
C ASN A 37 -0.83 -6.47 3.01
N VAL A 38 -0.15 -5.35 2.78
CA VAL A 38 -0.48 -4.06 3.39
C VAL A 38 -0.75 -3.03 2.32
N ASP A 39 -1.65 -2.11 2.61
CA ASP A 39 -1.89 -0.92 1.82
C ASP A 39 -2.16 0.28 2.73
N GLY A 40 -1.85 1.47 2.23
CA GLY A 40 -1.99 2.73 2.94
C GLY A 40 -2.69 3.75 2.07
N SER A 41 -3.59 4.54 2.67
CA SER A 41 -4.30 5.60 1.97
C SER A 41 -4.01 6.96 2.61
N LEU A 42 -3.94 7.99 1.80
CA LEU A 42 -3.86 9.37 2.24
C LEU A 42 -4.95 10.15 1.50
N LEU A 43 -5.99 10.58 2.22
CA LEU A 43 -7.09 11.34 1.64
C LEU A 43 -7.13 12.75 2.26
N GLY A 44 -7.01 13.77 1.41
CA GLY A 44 -7.16 15.16 1.81
C GLY A 44 -5.91 15.75 2.47
N SER A 45 -5.89 15.82 3.81
CA SER A 45 -4.85 16.55 4.56
C SER A 45 -3.74 15.62 5.09
N PRO A 46 -2.48 16.09 5.19
CA PRO A 46 -1.33 15.27 5.62
C PRO A 46 -1.40 14.82 7.10
N GLN A 47 -2.45 15.18 7.82
CA GLN A 47 -2.61 14.94 9.26
C GLN A 47 -3.31 13.61 9.56
N THR A 48 -3.93 12.96 8.58
CA THR A 48 -4.62 11.68 8.77
C THR A 48 -4.40 10.76 7.57
N ALA A 49 -3.88 9.56 7.84
CA ALA A 49 -3.69 8.50 6.86
C ALA A 49 -4.48 7.26 7.28
N GLY A 50 -5.06 6.56 6.32
CA GLY A 50 -5.62 5.23 6.52
C GLY A 50 -4.53 4.16 6.35
N PHE A 51 -4.68 3.04 7.05
CA PHE A 51 -3.88 1.85 6.84
C PHE A 51 -4.77 0.62 6.85
N GLY A 52 -4.31 -0.44 6.21
CA GLY A 52 -4.93 -1.74 6.31
C GLY A 52 -4.08 -2.86 5.74
N GLY A 53 -4.53 -4.08 5.95
CA GLY A 53 -3.86 -5.24 5.41
C GLY A 53 -4.61 -6.54 5.61
N LEU A 54 -4.14 -7.56 4.91
CA LEU A 54 -4.65 -8.92 4.92
C LEU A 54 -3.54 -9.87 5.33
N ILE A 55 -3.88 -10.79 6.23
CA ILE A 55 -3.08 -11.94 6.60
C ILE A 55 -3.67 -13.14 5.87
N ARG A 56 -2.83 -13.84 5.09
CA ARG A 56 -3.23 -15.00 4.30
C ARG A 56 -2.30 -16.17 4.58
N ASN A 57 -2.79 -17.40 4.44
CA ASN A 57 -1.92 -18.57 4.49
C ASN A 57 -1.13 -18.74 3.18
N ASN A 58 -0.27 -19.76 3.13
CA ASN A 58 0.50 -20.08 1.92
C ASN A 58 -0.37 -20.39 0.70
N ALA A 59 -1.64 -20.80 0.85
CA ALA A 59 -2.56 -21.07 -0.24
C ALA A 59 -3.26 -19.81 -0.76
N GLY A 60 -2.94 -18.65 -0.18
CA GLY A 60 -3.62 -17.40 -0.47
C GLY A 60 -5.00 -17.30 0.17
N ALA A 61 -5.38 -18.25 1.03
CA ALA A 61 -6.64 -18.18 1.76
C ALA A 61 -6.54 -17.09 2.83
N PHE A 62 -7.59 -16.27 2.90
CA PHE A 62 -7.73 -15.24 3.91
C PHE A 62 -7.81 -15.88 5.30
N LEU A 63 -7.02 -15.33 6.24
CA LEU A 63 -7.04 -15.70 7.64
C LEU A 63 -7.67 -14.58 8.47
N GLU A 64 -7.15 -13.36 8.31
CA GLU A 64 -7.57 -12.19 9.08
C GLU A 64 -7.25 -10.90 8.32
N GLY A 65 -7.92 -9.80 8.67
CA GLY A 65 -7.65 -8.47 8.15
C GLY A 65 -7.65 -7.42 9.25
N PHE A 66 -6.92 -6.33 9.02
CA PHE A 66 -6.87 -5.19 9.92
C PHE A 66 -7.00 -3.89 9.13
N TYR A 67 -7.50 -2.86 9.79
CA TYR A 67 -7.58 -1.50 9.23
C TYR A 67 -7.61 -0.47 10.35
N GLY A 68 -7.29 0.77 10.01
CA GLY A 68 -7.41 1.88 10.94
C GLY A 68 -6.97 3.21 10.34
N THR A 69 -6.90 4.22 11.20
CA THR A 69 -6.45 5.57 10.85
C THR A 69 -5.29 5.96 11.77
N ALA A 70 -4.21 6.45 11.17
CA ALA A 70 -3.14 7.12 11.88
C ALA A 70 -3.35 8.63 11.76
N CYS A 71 -3.52 9.31 12.88
CA CYS A 71 -3.51 10.78 12.92
C CYS A 71 -2.20 11.27 13.55
N TRP A 72 -1.58 12.28 12.94
CA TRP A 72 -0.46 12.97 13.55
C TRP A 72 -1.00 14.13 14.40
N CYS A 73 -1.40 13.85 15.64
CA CYS A 73 -1.50 14.90 16.66
C CYS A 73 -0.08 15.25 17.14
N LYS A 74 0.23 16.55 17.30
CA LYS A 74 1.48 16.95 17.96
C LYS A 74 1.59 16.25 19.33
N PRO A 75 2.79 15.85 19.76
CA PRO A 75 3.00 15.27 21.08
C PRO A 75 2.55 16.22 22.19
#